data_AF-A0A1Y1CIN5-F1
#
_entry.id   AF-A0A1Y1CIN5-F1
#
_cell.length_a   1.000
_cell.length_b   1.000
_cell.length_c   1.000
_cell.angle_alpha   90.00
_cell.angle_beta   90.00
_cell.angle_gamma   90.00
#
_symmetry.space_group_name_H-M   'P 1'
#
loop_
_entity.id
_entity.type
_entity.pdbx_description
1 polymer ?
#
loop_
_entity_poly.entity_id
_entity_poly.type
_entity_poly.pdbx_seq_one_letter_code
_entity_poly.pdbx_strand_id
1 'polypeptide(L)'
;MRRKVKNSVAINELIRFEMKRQGLSAPELAQKMNIGLNSMYHILKRPSMQIDRLWEVCEALQLNFFKVLADEINITNPVDPQMDQLQQENKMLREVIQLLGSSK
;
A
#
# COMPACT_ATOMS: atom_id res chain seq x y z
N MET A 1 -18.49 -18.03 4.63
CA MET A 1 -18.66 -17.41 3.30
C MET A 1 -17.68 -16.24 3.16
N ARG A 2 -16.79 -16.23 2.16
CA ARG A 2 -15.94 -15.06 1.87
C ARG A 2 -16.78 -14.01 1.13
N ARG A 3 -16.97 -12.83 1.72
CA ARG A 3 -17.54 -11.67 1.01
C ARG A 3 -16.63 -11.35 -0.18
N LYS A 4 -17.14 -11.47 -1.41
CA LYS A 4 -16.46 -10.92 -2.59
C LYS A 4 -16.55 -9.41 -2.50
N VAL A 5 -15.43 -8.75 -2.23
CA VAL A 5 -15.32 -7.29 -2.33
C VAL A 5 -15.56 -6.94 -3.80
N LYS A 6 -16.67 -6.25 -4.08
CA LYS A 6 -17.24 -6.10 -5.43
C LYS A 6 -16.36 -5.26 -6.37
N ASN A 7 -15.39 -4.52 -5.84
CA ASN A 7 -14.51 -3.58 -6.56
C ASN A 7 -13.01 -3.74 -6.22
N SER A 8 -12.55 -4.92 -5.81
CA SER A 8 -11.12 -5.12 -5.51
C SER A 8 -10.32 -5.13 -6.80
N VAL A 9 -9.45 -4.14 -6.99
CA VAL A 9 -8.41 -4.19 -8.03
C VAL A 9 -7.62 -5.49 -7.87
N ALA A 10 -7.47 -6.23 -8.96
CA ALA A 10 -6.77 -7.52 -8.95
C ALA A 10 -5.26 -7.27 -8.97
N ILE A 11 -4.55 -7.72 -7.93
CA ILE A 11 -3.13 -7.38 -7.76
C ILE A 11 -2.26 -7.95 -8.89
N ASN A 12 -2.62 -9.11 -9.44
CA ASN A 12 -1.89 -9.69 -10.57
C ASN A 12 -1.93 -8.82 -11.83
N GLU A 13 -3.02 -8.10 -12.07
CA GLU A 13 -3.13 -7.20 -13.22
C GLU A 13 -2.23 -5.97 -13.04
N LEU A 14 -2.18 -5.41 -11.83
CA LEU A 14 -1.24 -4.33 -11.49
C LEU A 14 0.22 -4.77 -11.67
N ILE A 15 0.56 -5.98 -11.20
CA ILE A 15 1.90 -6.55 -11.38
C ILE A 15 2.22 -6.75 -12.86
N ARG A 16 1.29 -7.32 -13.64
CA ARG A 16 1.48 -7.52 -15.09
C ARG A 16 1.63 -6.21 -15.86
N PHE A 17 0.85 -5.20 -15.48
CA PHE A 17 0.98 -3.86 -16.04
C PHE A 17 2.37 -3.29 -15.77
N GLU A 18 2.86 -3.40 -14.53
CA GLU A 18 4.18 -2.92 -14.16
C GLU A 18 5.31 -3.69 -14.86
N MET A 19 5.19 -5.03 -14.92
CA MET A 19 6.12 -5.87 -15.69
C MET A 19 6.19 -5.42 -17.15
N LYS A 20 5.04 -5.19 -17.79
CA LYS A 20 4.97 -4.72 -19.17
C LYS A 20 5.61 -3.34 -19.32
N ARG A 21 5.38 -2.43 -18.36
CA ARG A 21 6.00 -1.09 -18.34
C ARG A 21 7.52 -1.16 -18.26
N GLN A 22 8.06 -2.11 -17.50
CA GLN A 22 9.50 -2.34 -17.36
C GLN A 22 10.10 -3.25 -18.45
N GLY A 23 9.29 -3.84 -19.33
CA GLY A 23 9.74 -4.81 -20.32
C GLY A 23 10.15 -6.17 -19.73
N LEU A 24 9.69 -6.50 -18.52
CA LEU A 24 10.03 -7.74 -17.81
C LEU A 24 9.09 -8.89 -18.19
N SER A 25 9.68 -10.04 -18.47
CA SER A 25 9.00 -11.32 -18.63
C SER A 25 8.81 -12.04 -17.29
N ALA A 26 7.92 -13.05 -17.28
CA ALA A 26 7.70 -13.88 -16.09
C ALA A 26 8.97 -14.63 -15.63
N PRO A 27 9.80 -15.23 -16.51
CA PRO A 27 11.08 -15.80 -16.10
C PRO A 27 12.03 -14.81 -15.45
N GLU A 28 12.14 -13.59 -15.97
CA GLU A 28 13.02 -12.56 -15.40
C GLU A 28 12.56 -12.12 -14.01
N LEU A 29 11.24 -11.93 -13.82
CA LEU A 29 10.71 -11.63 -12.49
C LEU A 29 10.90 -12.81 -11.53
N ALA A 30 10.75 -14.05 -12.00
CA ALA A 30 10.98 -15.24 -11.18
C ALA A 30 12.43 -15.31 -10.71
N GLN A 31 13.38 -14.98 -11.60
CA GLN A 31 14.79 -14.89 -11.26
C GLN A 31 15.07 -13.78 -10.25
N LYS A 32 14.50 -12.59 -10.44
CA LYS A 32 14.62 -11.47 -9.48
C LYS A 32 14.11 -11.83 -8.08
N MET A 33 13.01 -12.58 -8.02
CA MET A 33 12.41 -13.05 -6.77
C MET A 33 13.04 -14.34 -6.23
N ASN A 34 14.00 -14.93 -6.94
CA ASN A 34 14.60 -16.22 -6.59
C ASN A 34 13.57 -17.34 -6.36
N ILE A 35 12.57 -17.44 -7.24
CA ILE A 35 11.54 -18.48 -7.20
C ILE A 35 11.44 -19.26 -8.51
N GLY A 36 10.89 -20.48 -8.43
CA GLY A 36 10.64 -21.29 -9.62
C GLY A 36 9.60 -20.67 -10.55
N LEU A 37 9.79 -20.86 -11.87
CA LEU A 37 8.91 -20.32 -12.91
C LEU A 37 7.44 -20.77 -12.75
N ASN A 38 7.20 -22.00 -12.32
CA ASN A 38 5.85 -22.49 -12.03
C ASN A 38 5.18 -21.68 -10.91
N SER A 39 5.91 -21.38 -9.84
CA SER A 39 5.44 -20.54 -8.74
C SER A 39 5.12 -19.13 -9.22
N MET A 40 5.96 -18.58 -10.10
CA MET A 40 5.70 -17.28 -10.73
C MET A 40 4.41 -17.28 -11.55
N TYR A 41 4.18 -18.30 -12.39
CA TYR A 41 2.92 -18.40 -13.13
C TYR A 41 1.71 -18.57 -12.22
N HIS A 42 1.85 -19.29 -11.11
CA HIS A 42 0.79 -19.38 -10.09
C HIS A 42 0.50 -18.03 -9.44
N ILE A 43 1.54 -17.24 -9.13
CA ILE A 43 1.43 -15.88 -8.62
C ILE A 43 0.67 -15.00 -9.62
N LEU A 44 1.12 -14.95 -10.88
CA LEU A 44 0.55 -14.07 -11.89
C LEU A 44 -0.86 -14.49 -12.37
N LYS A 45 -1.33 -15.69 -12.00
CA LYS A 45 -2.68 -16.19 -12.30
C LYS A 45 -3.71 -15.82 -11.23
N ARG A 46 -3.29 -15.56 -9.99
CA ARG A 46 -4.23 -15.36 -8.87
C ARG A 46 -4.55 -13.88 -8.69
N PRO A 47 -5.84 -13.49 -8.59
CA PRO A 47 -6.23 -12.10 -8.42
C PRO A 47 -5.89 -11.53 -7.03
N SER A 48 -5.49 -12.38 -6.09
CA SER A 48 -5.08 -12.02 -4.74
C SER A 48 -3.73 -12.65 -4.40
N MET A 49 -3.03 -12.03 -3.45
CA MET A 49 -1.70 -12.42 -3.02
C MET A 49 -1.58 -12.26 -1.50
N GLN A 50 -0.70 -13.06 -0.89
CA GLN A 50 -0.32 -12.88 0.51
C GLN A 50 0.60 -11.64 0.65
N ILE A 51 0.60 -11.01 1.82
CA ILE A 51 1.30 -9.73 2.02
C ILE A 51 2.82 -9.86 1.87
N ASP A 52 3.40 -10.93 2.42
CA ASP A 52 4.81 -11.28 2.28
C ASP A 52 5.23 -11.41 0.81
N ARG A 53 4.41 -12.07 -0.01
CA ARG A 53 4.67 -12.20 -1.45
C ARG A 53 4.53 -10.88 -2.19
N LEU A 54 3.54 -10.08 -1.82
CA LEU A 54 3.38 -8.76 -2.42
C LEU A 54 4.58 -7.86 -2.07
N TRP A 55 5.11 -7.98 -0.86
CA TRP A 55 6.32 -7.30 -0.43
C TRP A 55 7.52 -7.65 -1.31
N GLU A 56 7.79 -8.93 -1.50
CA GLU A 56 8.87 -9.40 -2.39
C GLU A 56 8.69 -8.89 -3.83
N VAL A 57 7.46 -8.84 -4.33
CA VAL A 57 7.17 -8.28 -5.66
C VAL A 57 7.44 -6.77 -5.70
N CYS A 58 7.11 -6.04 -4.63
CA CYS A 58 7.43 -4.61 -4.52
C CYS A 58 8.94 -4.38 -4.60
N GLU A 59 9.72 -5.21 -3.90
CA GLU A 59 11.18 -5.14 -3.93
C GLU A 59 11.72 -5.54 -5.31
N ALA A 60 11.19 -6.58 -5.93
CA ALA A 60 11.65 -7.04 -7.25
C ALA A 60 11.37 -6.03 -8.38
N LEU A 61 10.23 -5.35 -8.31
CA LEU A 61 9.78 -4.36 -9.31
C LEU A 61 10.09 -2.91 -8.90
N GLN A 62 10.64 -2.68 -7.70
CA GLN A 62 10.91 -1.34 -7.16
C GLN A 62 9.67 -0.41 -7.19
N LEU A 63 8.48 -0.97 -6.93
CA LEU A 63 7.22 -0.23 -6.87
C LEU A 63 6.44 -0.62 -5.62
N ASN A 64 5.98 0.38 -4.86
CA ASN A 64 5.15 0.16 -3.68
C ASN A 64 3.68 -0.08 -4.09
N PHE A 65 3.31 -1.34 -4.32
CA PHE A 65 1.94 -1.72 -4.63
C PHE A 65 0.95 -1.47 -3.49
N PHE A 66 1.40 -1.42 -2.23
CA PHE A 66 0.52 -1.04 -1.12
C PHE A 66 0.05 0.41 -1.25
N LYS A 67 0.94 1.31 -1.68
CA LYS A 67 0.57 2.72 -1.95
C LYS A 67 -0.39 2.81 -3.13
N VAL A 68 -0.11 2.10 -4.22
CA VAL A 68 -1.02 2.02 -5.38
C VAL A 68 -2.41 1.55 -4.97
N LEU A 69 -2.50 0.48 -4.16
CA LEU A 69 -3.78 -0.01 -3.66
C LEU A 69 -4.44 0.97 -2.68
N ALA A 70 -3.66 1.66 -1.83
CA ALA A 70 -4.20 2.65 -0.90
C ALA A 70 -4.84 3.84 -1.63
N ASP A 71 -4.26 4.27 -2.75
CA ASP A 71 -4.80 5.38 -3.55
C ASP A 71 -6.12 5.03 -4.25
N GLU A 72 -6.38 3.74 -4.50
CA GLU A 72 -7.66 3.21 -5.01
C GLU A 72 -8.73 3.06 -3.91
N ILE A 73 -8.33 3.06 -2.65
CA ILE A 73 -9.24 2.91 -1.52
C ILE A 73 -9.89 4.26 -1.23
N ASN A 74 -11.19 4.38 -1.51
CA ASN A 74 -11.98 5.58 -1.22
C ASN A 74 -12.37 5.66 0.28
N ILE A 75 -11.38 5.85 1.15
CA ILE A 75 -11.60 6.20 2.57
C ILE A 75 -11.43 7.72 2.70
N THR A 76 -12.53 8.43 2.91
CA THR A 76 -12.56 9.90 2.94
C THR A 76 -11.88 10.50 4.17
N ASN A 77 -11.77 9.74 5.27
CA ASN A 77 -11.10 10.13 6.51
C ASN A 77 -10.33 8.92 7.06
N PRO A 78 -9.12 8.62 6.54
CA PRO A 78 -8.32 7.54 7.09
C PRO A 78 -7.92 7.90 8.52
N VAL A 79 -7.91 6.90 9.41
CA VAL A 79 -7.35 7.08 10.75
C VAL A 79 -5.85 7.34 10.58
N ASP A 80 -5.43 8.54 10.94
CA ASP A 80 -4.01 8.90 11.00
C ASP A 80 -3.56 8.81 12.46
N PRO A 81 -2.64 7.87 12.80
CA PRO A 81 -2.13 7.72 14.16
C PRO A 81 -1.51 8.99 14.75
N GLN A 82 -1.04 9.92 13.90
CA GLN A 82 -0.44 11.18 14.34
C GLN A 82 -1.49 12.26 14.61
N MET A 83 -2.71 12.13 14.08
CA MET A 83 -3.75 13.16 14.25
C MET A 83 -4.17 13.34 15.70
N ASP A 84 -4.23 12.26 16.48
CA ASP A 84 -4.58 12.35 17.91
C ASP A 84 -3.50 13.12 18.70
N GLN A 85 -2.22 12.90 18.36
CA GLN A 85 -1.10 13.62 18.98
C GLN A 85 -1.12 15.10 18.60
N LEU A 86 -1.33 15.40 17.31
CA LEU A 86 -1.43 16.78 16.81
C LEU A 86 -2.62 17.53 17.39
N GLN A 87 -3.74 16.85 17.63
CA GLN A 87 -4.91 17.45 18.28
C GLN A 87 -4.64 17.77 19.75
N GLN A 88 -3.96 16.88 20.48
CA GLN A 88 -3.56 17.14 21.86
C GLN A 88 -2.55 18.30 21.96
N GLU A 89 -1.55 18.32 21.09
CA GLU A 89 -0.56 19.40 21.03
C GLU A 89 -1.23 20.75 20.72
N ASN A 90 -2.11 20.80 19.71
CA ASN A 90 -2.87 22.01 19.40
C ASN A 90 -3.74 22.50 20.56
N LYS A 91 -4.32 21.59 21.33
CA LYS A 91 -5.09 21.96 22.53
C LYS A 91 -4.19 22.62 23.57
N MET A 92 -3.05 22.02 23.90
CA MET A 92 -2.07 22.61 24.83
C MET A 92 -1.56 23.97 24.35
N LEU A 93 -1.20 24.09 23.08
CA LEU A 93 -0.71 25.35 22.52
C LEU A 93 -1.75 26.47 22.65
N ARG A 94 -3.03 26.17 22.39
CA ARG A 94 -4.14 27.13 22.56
C ARG A 94 -4.32 27.56 24.02
N GLU A 95 -4.20 26.63 24.97
CA GLU A 95 -4.26 26.94 26.40
C GLU A 95 -3.10 27.84 26.85
N VAL A 96 -1.87 27.56 26.40
CA VAL A 96 -0.68 28.41 26.68
C VAL A 96 -0.85 29.81 26.11
N ILE A 97 -1.34 29.94 24.87
CA ILE A 97 -1.59 31.24 24.23
C ILE A 97 -2.64 32.04 25.03
N GLN A 98 -3.71 31.40 25.53
CA GLN A 98 -4.69 32.09 26.38
C GLN A 98 -4.06 32.61 27.67
N LEU A 99 -3.28 31.78 28.38
CA LEU A 99 -2.64 32.18 29.63
C LEU A 99 -1.67 33.35 29.47
N LEU A 100 -0.86 33.33 28.40
CA LEU A 100 0.11 34.39 28.11
C LEU A 100 -0.55 35.64 27.52
N GLY A 101 -1.62 35.48 26.74
CA GLY A 101 -2.39 36.57 26.14
C GLY A 101 -3.27 37.32 27.13
N SER A 102 -3.73 36.66 28.20
CA SER A 102 -4.50 37.28 29.30
C SER A 102 -3.64 38.09 30.30
N SER A 103 -2.31 38.12 30.12
CA SER A 103 -1.39 38.91 30.96
C SER A 103 -1.09 40.31 30.37
N LYS A 104 -1.98 40.85 29.52
CA LYS A 104 -1.92 42.22 29.00
C LYS A 104 -3.20 42.98 29.28
#